data_AF-A0A2T7V8A2-F1
#
_entry.id   AF-A0A2T7V8A2-F1
#
_cell.length_a   1.000
_cell.length_b   1.000
_cell.length_c   1.000
_cell.angle_alpha   90.00
_cell.angle_beta   90.00
_cell.angle_gamma   90.00
#
_symmetry.space_group_name_H-M   'P 1'
#
loop_
_entity.id
_entity.type
_entity.pdbx_description
1 polymer ?
#
loop_
_entity_poly.entity_id
_entity_poly.type
_entity_poly.pdbx_seq_one_letter_code
_entity_poly.pdbx_strand_id
1 'polypeptide(L)' 'MWTTVQTTIAILIPALYCLARAINDLRARRYGWGLTGLFSAALLLLTPIPTNVVKVDLPIAGQ' A
#
# COMPACT_ATOMS: atom_id res chain seq x y z
N MET A 1 11.58 -8.10 9.06
CA MET A 1 11.79 -8.24 7.60
C MET A 1 10.66 -9.04 6.94
N TRP A 2 10.40 -10.27 7.36
CA TRP A 2 9.33 -11.12 6.81
C TRP A 2 7.91 -10.49 6.87
N THR A 3 7.56 -9.91 8.02
CA THR A 3 6.24 -9.25 8.22
C THR A 3 6.02 -8.07 7.29
N THR A 4 7.03 -7.21 7.09
CA THR A 4 6.97 -6.08 6.16
C THR A 4 6.75 -6.55 4.73
N VAL A 5 7.44 -7.63 4.30
CA VAL A 5 7.26 -8.21 2.97
C VAL A 5 5.84 -8.75 2.79
N GLN A 6 5.32 -9.48 3.78
CA GLN A 6 3.94 -9.98 3.76
C GLN A 6 2.91 -8.84 3.67
N THR A 7 3.06 -7.78 4.47
CA THR A 7 2.14 -6.63 4.43
C THR A 7 2.17 -5.92 3.08
N THR A 8 3.35 -5.77 2.48
CA THR A 8 3.49 -5.14 1.15
C THR A 8 2.76 -5.96 0.08
N ILE A 9 2.90 -7.28 0.09
CA ILE A 9 2.21 -8.16 -0.87
C ILE A 9 0.69 -8.11 -0.66
N ALA A 10 0.26 -8.16 0.61
CA ALA A 10 -1.16 -8.11 0.97
C ALA A 10 -1.85 -6.80 0.56
N ILE A 11 -1.11 -5.68 0.47
CA ILE A 11 -1.62 -4.39 0.00
C ILE A 11 -1.53 -4.26 -1.53
N LEU A 12 -0.40 -4.66 -2.12
CA LEU A 12 -0.15 -4.46 -3.55
C LEU A 12 -1.08 -5.28 -4.46
N ILE A 13 -1.33 -6.55 -4.12
CA ILE A 13 -2.22 -7.41 -4.92
C ILE A 13 -3.62 -6.80 -5.06
N PRO A 14 -4.35 -6.46 -3.97
CA PRO A 14 -5.66 -5.85 -4.09
C PRO A 14 -5.60 -4.43 -4.69
N ALA A 15 -4.53 -3.65 -4.43
CA ALA A 15 -4.39 -2.33 -5.04
C ALA A 15 -4.30 -2.41 -6.57
N LEU A 16 -3.53 -3.38 -7.11
CA LEU A 16 -3.43 -3.64 -8.54
C LEU A 16 -4.77 -4.12 -9.12
N TYR A 17 -5.49 -4.99 -8.41
CA TYR A 17 -6.82 -5.42 -8.82
C TYR A 17 -7.82 -4.25 -8.91
N CYS A 18 -7.85 -3.40 -7.86
CA CYS A 18 -8.70 -2.22 -7.84
C CYS A 18 -8.36 -1.23 -8.96
N LEU A 19 -7.07 -1.04 -9.28
CA LEU A 19 -6.62 -0.23 -10.41
C LEU A 19 -7.07 -0.81 -11.75
N ALA A 20 -6.83 -2.11 -11.99
CA ALA A 20 -7.26 -2.78 -13.21
C ALA A 20 -8.78 -2.70 -13.39
N ARG A 21 -9.53 -2.90 -12.30
CA ARG A 21 -10.99 -2.78 -12.28
C ARG A 21 -11.45 -1.35 -12.55
N ALA A 22 -10.85 -0.35 -11.91
CA ALA A 22 -11.13 1.05 -12.13
C ALA A 22 -10.90 1.45 -13.60
N ILE A 23 -9.79 1.01 -14.20
CA ILE A 23 -9.51 1.24 -15.63
C ILE A 23 -10.60 0.63 -16.50
N ASN A 24 -11.04 -0.60 -16.20
CA ASN A 24 -12.10 -1.26 -16.97
C ASN A 24 -13.46 -0.55 -16.82
N ASP A 25 -13.81 -0.11 -15.61
CA ASP A 25 -15.06 0.60 -15.35
C ASP A 25 -15.05 2.02 -15.96
N LEU A 26 -13.91 2.71 -15.97
CA LEU A 26 -13.72 3.98 -16.68
C LEU A 26 -13.84 3.80 -18.20
N ARG A 27 -13.25 2.72 -18.75
CA ARG A 27 -13.41 2.35 -20.17
C ARG A 27 -14.86 2.06 -20.53
N ALA A 28 -15.62 1.44 -19.63
CA ALA A 28 -17.05 1.19 -19.79
C ALA A 28 -17.93 2.43 -19.58
N ARG A 29 -17.35 3.63 -19.41
CA ARG A 29 -18.03 4.90 -19.04
C ARG A 29 -18.86 4.79 -17.75
N ARG A 30 -18.58 3.81 -16.90
CA ARG A 30 -19.19 3.64 -15.58
C ARG A 30 -18.38 4.43 -14.55
N TYR A 31 -18.40 5.75 -14.68
CA TYR A 31 -17.56 6.66 -13.87
C TYR A 31 -17.75 6.47 -12.36
N GLY A 32 -18.97 6.17 -11.90
CA GLY A 32 -19.21 5.87 -10.48
C GLY A 32 -18.40 4.67 -9.99
N TRP A 33 -18.46 3.55 -10.73
CA TRP A 33 -17.70 2.34 -10.41
C TRP A 33 -16.18 2.54 -10.59
N GLY A 34 -15.77 3.29 -11.61
CA GLY A 34 -14.38 3.67 -11.83
C GLY A 34 -13.79 4.47 -10.66
N LEU A 35 -14.51 5.48 -10.17
CA LEU A 35 -14.11 6.28 -9.01
C LEU A 35 -14.00 5.44 -7.74
N THR A 36 -14.95 4.53 -7.49
CA THR A 36 -14.87 3.65 -6.32
C THR A 36 -13.65 2.72 -6.36
N GLY A 37 -13.31 2.18 -7.52
CA GLY A 37 -12.10 1.36 -7.68
C GLY A 37 -10.82 2.16 -7.47
N LEU A 38 -10.77 3.38 -8.01
CA LEU A 38 -9.62 4.28 -7.86
C LEU A 38 -9.44 4.71 -6.39
N PHE A 39 -10.54 5.04 -5.71
CA PHE A 39 -10.53 5.46 -4.31
C PHE A 39 -10.07 4.32 -3.38
N SER A 40 -10.57 3.10 -3.60
CA SER A 40 -10.12 1.92 -2.85
C SER A 40 -8.63 1.63 -3.05
N ALA A 41 -8.12 1.76 -4.28
CA ALA A 41 -6.69 1.61 -4.54
C ALA A 41 -5.86 2.69 -3.83
N ALA A 42 -6.33 3.94 -3.82
CA ALA A 42 -5.67 5.04 -3.13
C ALA A 42 -5.60 4.82 -1.62
N LEU A 43 -6.70 4.36 -1.00
CA LEU A 43 -6.73 4.03 0.42
C LEU A 43 -5.73 2.93 0.79
N LEU A 44 -5.65 1.87 -0.03
CA LEU A 44 -4.68 0.79 0.17
C LEU A 44 -3.25 1.32 0.08
N LEU A 45 -2.93 2.17 -0.90
CA LEU A 45 -1.59 2.72 -1.05
C LEU A 45 -1.22 3.73 0.05
N LEU A 46 -2.20 4.40 0.65
CA LEU A 46 -1.99 5.28 1.80
C LEU A 46 -1.90 4.53 3.13
N THR A 47 -2.19 3.23 3.18
CA THR A 47 -2.08 2.50 4.45
C THR A 47 -0.63 2.51 4.96
N PRO A 48 -0.40 2.97 6.20
CA PRO A 48 0.95 3.08 6.73
C PRO A 48 1.55 1.70 6.94
N ILE A 49 2.74 1.49 6.36
CA ILE A 49 3.50 0.25 6.54
C ILE A 49 4.28 0.38 7.86
N PRO A 50 4.11 -0.56 8.83
CA PRO A 50 4.84 -0.52 10.08
C PRO A 50 6.33 -0.79 9.82
N THR A 51 7.13 0.28 9.85
CA THR A 51 8.58 0.22 9.77
C THR A 51 9.15 0.19 11.19
N ASN A 52 9.65 -0.97 11.60
CA ASN A 52 10.36 -1.08 12.88
C ASN A 52 11.71 -0.37 12.73
N VAL A 53 11.83 0.84 13.29
CA VAL A 53 13.10 1.56 13.35
C VAL A 53 13.96 0.90 14.43
N VAL A 54 14.96 0.12 14.02
CA VAL A 54 15.98 -0.38 14.94
C VAL A 54 16.86 0.80 15.30
N LYS A 55 16.69 1.34 16.51
CA LYS A 55 17.63 2.31 17.05
C LYS A 55 18.91 1.55 17.41
N VAL A 56 19.99 1.86 16.70
CA VAL A 56 21.33 1.39 17.07
C VAL A 56 21.90 2.45 17.98
N ASP A 57 21.82 2.22 19.29
CA ASP A 57 22.52 3.04 20.26
C ASP A 57 24.01 2.72 20.14
N LEU A 58 24.80 3.69 19.66
CA LEU A 58 26.25 3.56 19.68
C LEU A 58 26.71 3.60 21.14
N PRO A 59 27.62 2.71 21.57
CA PRO A 59 28.29 2.90 22.85
C PRO A 59 29.02 4.24 22.76
N ILE A 60 28.56 5.22 23.52
CA ILE A 60 29.28 6.48 23.70
C ILE A 60 30.66 6.07 24.23
N ALA A 61 31.67 6.25 23.38
CA ALA A 61 33.07 6.03 23.71
C ALA A 61 33.44 7.04 24.81
N GLY A 62 33.30 6.60 26.05
CA GLY A 62 33.44 7.41 27.26
C GLY A 62 33.65 6.52 28.47
N GLN A 63 34.63 5.61 28.37
CA GLN A 63 35.37 5.02 29.48
C GLN A 63 36.84 5.27 29.16
#